data_AF-A0A957JYZ0-F1
#
_entry.id   AF-A0A957JYZ0-F1
#
_cell.length_a   1.000
_cell.length_b   1.000
_cell.length_c   1.000
_cell.angle_alpha   90.00
_cell.angle_beta   90.00
_cell.angle_gamma   90.00
#
_symmetry.space_group_name_H-M   'P 1'
#
loop_
_entity.id
_entity.type
_entity.pdbx_description
1 polymer ?
#
loop_
_entity_poly.entity_id
_entity_poly.type
_entity_poly.pdbx_seq_one_letter_code
_entity_poly.pdbx_strand_id
1 'polypeptide(L)'
;GADREEARRRMIAALEETIVLGVATNIPYLLAILRHEQFITGGVTTHFLENELAEWQPAAPADDLTLAALAAAELFASSRPSVAAAAGQPAPLDPWSAVGRWRNV
;
A
#
# COMPACT_ATOMS: atom_id res chain seq x y z
N GLY A 1 -19.20 7.11 11.56
CA GLY A 1 -20.13 6.20 10.88
C GLY A 1 -21.47 6.27 11.58
N ALA A 2 -22.39 5.39 11.20
CA ALA A 2 -23.66 5.20 11.91
C ALA A 2 -23.47 4.51 13.27
N ASP A 3 -22.41 3.72 13.42
CA ASP A 3 -22.02 3.08 14.67
C ASP A 3 -20.52 3.31 15.01
N ARG A 4 -20.12 2.85 16.20
CA ARG A 4 -18.76 2.97 16.73
C ARG A 4 -17.73 2.25 15.86
N GLU A 5 -18.05 1.06 15.37
CA GLU A 5 -17.11 0.25 14.61
C GLU A 5 -16.91 0.81 13.20
N GLU A 6 -17.96 1.32 12.57
CA GLU A 6 -17.88 2.06 11.32
C GLU A 6 -17.11 3.38 11.50
N ALA A 7 -17.31 4.09 12.61
CA ALA A 7 -16.51 5.27 12.94
C ALA A 7 -15.03 4.91 13.10
N ARG A 8 -14.69 3.83 13.81
CA ARG A 8 -13.32 3.32 13.97
C ARG A 8 -12.68 3.01 12.62
N ARG A 9 -13.35 2.22 11.78
CA ARG A 9 -12.85 1.85 10.44
C ARG A 9 -12.65 3.06 9.53
N ARG A 10 -13.57 4.02 9.55
CA ARG A 10 -13.42 5.29 8.81
C ARG A 10 -12.25 6.12 9.33
N MET A 11 -12.03 6.19 10.63
CA MET A 11 -10.88 6.89 11.21
C MET A 11 -9.56 6.24 10.80
N ILE A 12 -9.48 4.91 10.81
CA ILE A 12 -8.30 4.17 10.33
C ILE A 12 -8.01 4.55 8.87
N ALA A 13 -9.00 4.47 7.99
CA ALA A 13 -8.84 4.84 6.58
C ALA A 13 -8.38 6.30 6.42
N ALA A 14 -9.02 7.24 7.13
CA ALA A 14 -8.64 8.65 7.07
C ALA A 14 -7.19 8.90 7.52
N LEU A 15 -6.74 8.21 8.57
CA LEU A 15 -5.36 8.29 9.06
C LEU A 15 -4.35 7.66 8.09
N GLU A 16 -4.71 6.56 7.43
CA GLU A 16 -3.88 5.90 6.41
C GLU A 16 -3.71 6.76 5.15
N GLU A 17 -4.74 7.52 4.78
CA GLU A 17 -4.73 8.44 3.64
C GLU A 17 -4.09 9.81 3.95
N THR A 18 -3.84 10.10 5.24
CA THR A 18 -3.27 11.38 5.67
C THR A 18 -1.76 11.41 5.44
N ILE A 19 -1.32 12.26 4.49
CA ILE A 19 0.09 12.45 4.17
C ILE A 19 0.59 13.75 4.79
N VAL A 20 1.55 13.64 5.72
CA VAL A 20 2.26 14.76 6.33
C VAL A 20 3.75 14.55 6.14
N LEU A 21 4.42 15.52 5.52
CA LEU A 21 5.85 15.46 5.20
C LEU A 21 6.63 16.47 6.04
N GLY A 22 7.88 16.13 6.37
CA GLY A 22 8.83 17.04 7.02
C GLY A 22 8.67 17.17 8.54
N VAL A 23 7.66 16.52 9.14
CA VAL A 23 7.48 16.47 10.59
C VAL A 23 7.03 15.09 11.05
N ALA A 24 7.46 14.69 12.24
CA ALA A 24 6.93 13.51 12.90
C ALA A 24 5.47 13.74 13.32
N THR A 25 4.63 12.73 13.16
CA THR A 25 3.24 12.75 13.60
C THR A 25 2.96 11.54 14.49
N ASN A 26 1.93 11.63 15.32
CA ASN A 26 1.46 10.51 16.13
C ASN A 26 0.52 9.57 15.35
N ILE A 27 0.39 9.73 14.03
CA ILE A 27 -0.50 8.90 13.19
C ILE A 27 -0.21 7.40 13.38
N PRO A 28 1.05 6.91 13.37
CA PRO A 28 1.31 5.49 13.58
C PRO A 28 0.85 4.99 14.96
N TYR A 29 0.92 5.84 15.99
CA TYR A 29 0.47 5.52 17.34
C TYR A 29 -1.05 5.46 17.42
N LEU A 30 -1.75 6.41 16.80
CA LEU A 30 -3.22 6.42 16.72
C LEU A 30 -3.73 5.19 15.95
N LEU A 31 -3.06 4.79 14.87
CA LEU A 31 -3.37 3.56 14.15
C LEU A 31 -3.17 2.32 15.01
N ALA A 32 -2.09 2.27 15.81
CA ALA A 32 -1.86 1.17 16.75
C ALA A 32 -2.99 1.07 17.79
N ILE A 33 -3.41 2.19 18.39
CA ILE A 33 -4.55 2.25 19.33
C ILE A 33 -5.83 1.74 18.66
N LEU A 34 -6.18 2.29 17.50
CA LEU A 34 -7.44 1.97 16.81
C LEU A 34 -7.50 0.50 16.38
N ARG A 35 -6.36 -0.14 16.14
CA ARG A 35 -6.24 -1.56 15.76
C ARG A 35 -6.13 -2.51 16.96
N HIS A 36 -5.92 -1.99 18.17
CA HIS A 36 -5.75 -2.80 19.38
C HIS A 36 -7.06 -3.46 19.83
N GLU A 37 -7.03 -4.75 20.19
CA GLU A 37 -8.24 -5.53 20.51
C GLU A 37 -9.08 -4.90 21.63
N GLN A 38 -8.47 -4.47 22.74
CA GLN A 38 -9.20 -3.81 23.84
C GLN A 38 -9.89 -2.52 23.40
N PHE A 39 -9.30 -1.79 22.45
CA PHE A 39 -9.96 -0.62 21.86
C PHE A 39 -11.14 -1.05 21.00
N ILE A 40 -11.03 -2.13 20.23
CA ILE A 40 -12.12 -2.65 19.38
C ILE A 40 -13.31 -3.08 20.26
N THR A 41 -13.06 -3.85 21.31
CA THR A 41 -14.12 -4.36 22.20
C THR A 41 -14.70 -3.30 23.14
N GLY A 42 -14.03 -2.15 23.30
CA GLY A 42 -14.47 -1.06 24.15
C GLY A 42 -14.07 -1.19 25.62
N GLY A 43 -13.23 -2.18 25.96
CA GLY A 43 -12.70 -2.43 27.30
C GLY A 43 -11.57 -1.49 27.72
N VAL A 44 -11.63 -0.21 27.35
CA VAL A 44 -10.57 0.77 27.63
C VAL A 44 -10.76 1.46 28.97
N THR A 45 -9.66 1.68 29.69
CA THR A 45 -9.62 2.46 30.93
C THR A 45 -8.71 3.68 30.75
N THR A 46 -8.63 4.53 31.77
CA THR A 46 -7.67 5.64 31.78
C THR A 46 -6.21 5.20 31.84
N HIS A 47 -5.94 3.92 32.15
CA HIS A 47 -4.60 3.33 32.18
C HIS A 47 -4.30 2.45 30.94
N PHE A 48 -5.19 2.45 29.94
CA PHE A 48 -5.09 1.57 28.78
C PHE A 48 -3.75 1.71 28.04
N LEU A 49 -3.29 2.95 27.82
CA LEU A 49 -2.07 3.19 27.05
C LEU A 49 -0.83 2.71 27.80
N GLU A 50 -0.79 2.93 29.12
CA GLU A 50 0.28 2.46 29.99
C GLU A 50 0.32 0.93 30.08
N ASN A 51 -0.84 0.27 30.02
CA ASN A 51 -0.91 -1.19 30.15
C ASN A 51 -0.58 -1.91 28.84
N GLU A 52 -1.10 -1.42 27.71
CA GLU A 52 -1.08 -2.17 26.44
C GLU A 52 -0.05 -1.62 25.44
N LEU A 53 0.40 -0.38 25.61
CA LEU A 53 1.22 0.34 24.62
C LEU A 53 2.45 1.01 25.24
N ALA A 54 2.84 0.68 26.48
CA ALA A 54 4.00 1.28 27.14
C ALA A 54 5.31 1.08 26.38
N GLU A 55 5.49 -0.09 25.76
CA GLU A 55 6.70 -0.43 25.00
C GLU A 55 6.51 -0.22 23.49
N TRP A 56 5.39 0.37 23.07
CA TRP A 56 5.12 0.57 21.65
C TRP A 56 6.17 1.49 21.02
N GLN A 57 6.65 1.09 19.84
CA GLN A 57 7.53 1.88 19.01
C GLN A 57 6.99 1.89 17.58
N PRO A 58 7.14 3.00 16.84
CA PRO A 58 6.83 3.02 15.42
C PRO A 58 7.70 2.01 14.68
N ALA A 59 7.16 1.43 13.61
CA ALA A 59 7.95 0.57 12.73
C ALA A 59 9.17 1.35 12.22
N ALA A 60 10.35 0.72 12.30
CA ALA A 60 11.53 1.28 11.69
C ALA A 60 11.31 1.43 10.17
N PRO A 61 11.83 2.49 9.55
CA PRO A 61 11.84 2.57 8.10
C PRO A 61 12.56 1.35 7.52
N ALA A 62 12.07 0.85 6.39
CA ALA A 62 12.74 -0.22 5.67
C ALA A 62 14.15 0.23 5.27
N ASP A 63 15.13 -0.67 5.40
CA ASP A 63 16.48 -0.40 4.92
C ASP A 63 16.55 -0.40 3.39
N ASP A 64 17.63 0.18 2.84
CA ASP A 64 17.82 0.33 1.40
C ASP A 64 17.77 -1.00 0.64
N LEU A 65 18.25 -2.08 1.27
CA LEU A 65 18.23 -3.41 0.67
C LEU A 65 16.80 -3.96 0.58
N THR A 66 16.00 -3.76 1.62
CA THR A 66 14.58 -4.14 1.67
C THR A 66 13.78 -3.33 0.66
N LEU A 67 14.02 -2.02 0.57
CA LEU A 67 13.40 -1.15 -0.41
C LEU A 67 13.75 -1.57 -1.85
N ALA A 68 15.03 -1.85 -2.12
CA ALA A 68 15.48 -2.32 -3.43
C ALA A 68 14.86 -3.68 -3.80
N ALA A 69 14.77 -4.60 -2.84
CA ALA A 69 14.14 -5.91 -3.05
C ALA A 69 12.64 -5.79 -3.35
N LEU A 70 11.91 -4.93 -2.64
CA LEU A 70 10.51 -4.63 -2.91
C LEU A 70 10.30 -4.04 -4.31
N ALA A 71 11.10 -3.03 -4.68
CA ALA A 71 11.03 -2.42 -6.01
C ALA A 71 11.34 -3.43 -7.13
N ALA A 72 12.34 -4.30 -6.94
CA ALA A 72 12.67 -5.36 -7.89
C ALA A 72 11.55 -6.40 -8.00
N ALA A 73 10.92 -6.78 -6.89
CA ALA A 73 9.79 -7.70 -6.87
C ALA A 73 8.57 -7.14 -7.60
N GLU A 74 8.26 -5.84 -7.41
CA GLU A 74 7.17 -5.15 -8.11
C GLU A 74 7.43 -5.05 -9.63
N LEU A 75 8.66 -4.72 -10.04
CA LEU A 75 9.06 -4.70 -11.45
C LEU A 75 8.93 -6.09 -12.10
N PHE A 76 9.38 -7.14 -11.40
CA PHE A 76 9.28 -8.52 -11.87
C PHE A 76 7.82 -9.00 -11.97
N ALA A 77 6.99 -8.65 -10.98
CA ALA A 77 5.55 -8.97 -10.99
C ALA A 77 4.82 -8.28 -12.15
N SER A 78 5.17 -7.02 -12.42
CA SER A 78 4.61 -6.21 -13.51
C SER A 78 5.08 -6.66 -14.90
N SER A 79 6.24 -7.33 -14.97
CA SER A 79 6.83 -7.87 -16.21
C SER A 79 6.28 -9.25 -16.60
N ARG A 80 5.37 -9.85 -15.82
CA ARG A 80 4.76 -11.12 -16.20
C ARG A 80 3.94 -10.91 -17.48
N PRO A 81 4.27 -11.60 -18.59
CA PRO A 81 3.50 -11.48 -19.81
C PRO A 81 2.05 -11.87 -19.49
N SER A 82 1.12 -10.97 -19.80
CA SER A 82 -0.30 -11.28 -19.76
C SER A 82 -0.54 -12.48 -20.67
N VAL A 83 -0.85 -13.63 -20.07
CA VAL A 83 -1.18 -14.87 -20.81
C VAL A 83 -2.49 -14.70 -21.60
N ALA A 84 -3.18 -13.56 -21.49
CA ALA A 84 -4.44 -13.27 -22.16
C ALA A 84 -4.32 -12.88 -23.65
N ALA A 85 -3.10 -12.74 -24.21
CA ALA A 85 -2.92 -12.32 -25.61
C ALA A 85 -2.52 -13.44 -26.59
N ALA A 86 -2.55 -14.72 -26.18
CA ALA A 86 -2.10 -15.84 -27.03
C ALA A 86 -3.25 -16.73 -27.55
N ALA A 87 -4.43 -16.15 -27.81
CA ALA A 87 -5.52 -16.82 -28.55
C ALA A 87 -5.91 -16.10 -29.85
N GLY A 88 -5.06 -15.21 -30.36
CA GLY A 88 -5.15 -14.69 -31.72
C GLY A 88 -4.02 -15.31 -32.55
N GLN A 89 -4.36 -15.98 -33.65
CA GLN A 89 -3.41 -16.52 -34.61
C GLN A 89 -2.30 -15.50 -34.92
N PRO A 90 -1.01 -15.86 -34.93
CA PRO A 90 0.02 -14.93 -35.35
C PRO A 90 -0.20 -14.62 -36.84
N ALA A 91 -0.52 -13.36 -37.15
CA ALA A 91 -0.39 -12.87 -38.51
C ALA A 91 1.07 -13.11 -38.96
N PRO A 92 1.32 -13.50 -40.23
CA PRO A 92 2.67 -13.72 -40.71
C PRO A 92 3.53 -12.48 -40.41
N LEU A 93 4.69 -12.69 -39.77
CA LEU A 93 5.64 -11.62 -39.49
C LEU A 93 6.09 -11.01 -40.82
N ASP A 94 5.65 -9.79 -41.11
CA ASP A 94 6.15 -8.97 -42.21
C ASP A 94 7.22 -7.99 -41.67
N PRO A 95 8.51 -8.18 -42.00
CA PRO A 95 9.60 -7.31 -41.56
C PRO A 95 9.41 -5.85 -41.96
N TRP A 96 8.60 -5.57 -43.00
CA TRP A 96 8.41 -4.24 -43.56
C TRP A 96 7.27 -3.45 -42.90
N SER A 97 6.48 -4.08 -42.04
CA SER A 97 5.40 -3.43 -41.27
C SER A 97 5.91 -2.55 -40.13
N ALA A 98 7.14 -2.77 -39.65
CA ALA A 98 7.74 -2.02 -38.54
C ALA A 98 8.20 -0.60 -38.91
N VAL A 99 8.38 -0.31 -40.19
CA VAL A 99 9.02 0.94 -40.67
C VAL A 99 7.99 2.04 -40.97
N GLY A 100 6.68 1.75 -40.90
CA GLY A 100 5.60 2.72 -41.13
C GLY A 100 5.51 3.21 -42.58
N ARG A 101 4.49 4.04 -42.87
CA ARG A 101 4.26 4.60 -44.22
C ARG A 101 5.26 5.72 -44.52
N TRP A 102 6.32 5.39 -45.24
CA TRP A 102 7.19 6.39 -45.88
C TRP A 102 6.36 7.22 -46.87
N ARG A 103 6.28 8.54 -46.66
CA ARG A 103 5.68 9.49 -47.60
C ARG A 103 6.72 10.57 -47.89
N ASN A 104 7.12 10.71 -49.15
CA ASN A 104 7.83 11.90 -49.61
C ASN A 104 6.81 13.02 -49.83
N VAL A 105 7.15 14.21 -49.35
CA VAL A 105 6.54 15.48 -49.78
C VAL A 105 7.16 15.91 -51.09
#